data_AF-A0A8H4NVD5-F1
#
_entry.id   AF-A0A8H4NVD5-F1
#
_cell.length_a   1.000
_cell.length_b   1.000
_cell.length_c   1.000
_cell.angle_alpha   90.00
_cell.angle_beta   90.00
_cell.angle_gamma   90.00
#
_symmetry.space_group_name_H-M   'P 1'
#
loop_
_entity.id
_entity.type
_entity.pdbx_description
1 polymer ?
#
loop_
_entity_poly.entity_id
_entity_poly.type
_entity_poly.pdbx_seq_one_letter_code
_entity_poly.pdbx_strand_id
1 'polypeptide(L)'
;MESLVDLAERSMLVDYGNPMEVDDDDSSLVKTTETSTRIAKALGSDEKDPSKRAQTSVTSDKLHNKQQARVTRLCYKILDSEPIQTFNKNYRQIVSDWNSLKDETRILNLASSSDPRIIRSFKIIDLVLCGRRGSTLLCRLANVHLMDLFSIVERLVSFERKSGHVVRKPHYRDASVALDIYMSAQEDRSNSSVLR
;
A
#
# COMPACT_ATOMS: atom_id res chain seq x y z
N MET A 1 9.37 26.63 30.56
CA MET A 1 8.35 26.24 29.58
C MET A 1 8.87 26.71 28.23
N GLU A 2 9.57 25.83 27.51
CA GLU A 2 10.11 26.14 26.19
C GLU A 2 8.99 26.13 25.15
N SER A 3 9.03 27.08 24.23
CA SER A 3 8.03 27.29 23.19
C SER A 3 8.15 26.20 22.12
N LEU A 4 7.01 25.70 21.62
CA LEU A 4 6.96 24.74 20.51
C LEU A 4 7.58 25.27 19.20
N VAL A 5 7.83 26.58 19.11
CA VAL A 5 8.55 27.22 18.01
C VAL A 5 10.06 26.89 18.08
N ASP A 6 10.63 26.80 19.29
CA ASP A 6 12.07 26.57 19.49
C ASP A 6 12.47 25.11 19.16
N LEU A 7 11.50 24.18 19.17
CA LEU A 7 11.74 22.79 18.81
C LEU A 7 11.75 22.55 17.29
N ALA A 8 11.16 23.44 16.50
CA ALA A 8 11.10 23.32 15.04
C ALA A 8 12.39 23.81 14.36
N GLU A 9 13.07 24.82 14.91
CA GLU A 9 14.32 25.33 14.33
C GLU A 9 15.52 24.38 14.56
N ARG A 10 15.47 23.55 15.60
CA ARG A 10 16.56 22.61 15.93
C ARG A 10 16.58 21.35 15.06
N SER A 11 15.55 21.14 14.23
CA SER A 11 15.40 19.95 13.37
C SER A 11 15.94 20.13 11.94
N MET A 12 16.43 21.31 11.56
CA MET A 12 16.84 21.61 10.18
C MET A 12 18.35 21.57 9.89
N LEU A 13 19.17 21.10 10.84
CA LEU A 13 20.59 20.85 10.60
C LEU A 13 20.84 19.35 10.49
N VAL A 14 20.55 18.79 9.31
CA VAL A 14 21.12 17.52 8.87
C VAL A 14 21.95 17.79 7.62
N ASP A 15 23.22 17.43 7.78
CA ASP A 15 24.37 17.56 6.91
C ASP A 15 24.10 16.99 5.50
N TYR A 16 24.24 17.85 4.48
CA TYR A 16 24.23 17.42 3.07
C TYR A 16 25.54 16.73 2.76
N GLY A 17 25.58 15.41 2.97
CA GLY A 17 26.65 14.55 2.49
C GLY A 17 26.83 14.69 0.98
N ASN A 18 28.04 15.09 0.57
CA ASN A 18 28.51 15.24 -0.80
C ASN A 18 28.06 14.08 -1.73
N PRO A 19 27.49 14.38 -2.91
CA PRO A 19 27.38 13.39 -3.96
C PRO A 19 28.77 13.12 -4.55
N MET A 20 29.17 11.86 -4.44
CA MET A 20 30.38 11.24 -4.97
C MET A 20 30.46 11.46 -6.50
N GLU A 21 31.57 12.06 -6.95
CA GLU A 21 31.97 12.09 -8.35
C GLU A 21 32.12 10.65 -8.85
N VAL A 22 31.50 10.34 -9.99
CA VAL A 22 31.72 9.09 -10.72
C VAL A 22 32.37 9.49 -12.03
N ASP A 23 33.63 9.10 -12.17
CA ASP A 23 34.47 9.34 -13.33
C ASP A 23 33.88 8.71 -14.60
N ASP A 24 33.83 9.52 -15.66
CA ASP A 24 33.72 9.12 -17.04
C ASP A 24 35.06 8.50 -17.50
N ASP A 25 35.04 7.26 -18.00
CA ASP A 25 35.86 6.76 -19.12
C ASP A 25 35.71 5.23 -19.24
N ASP A 26 35.09 4.76 -20.33
CA ASP A 26 35.87 4.22 -21.44
C ASP A 26 34.96 3.65 -22.54
N SER A 27 35.11 4.22 -23.72
CA SER A 27 34.49 3.82 -24.97
C SER A 27 35.49 2.94 -25.71
N SER A 28 35.15 1.67 -26.01
CA SER A 28 35.67 1.06 -27.23
C SER A 28 34.76 -0.02 -27.83
N LEU A 29 34.16 0.40 -28.93
CA LEU A 29 33.78 -0.38 -30.09
C LEU A 29 34.95 -1.29 -30.56
N VAL A 30 34.64 -2.50 -31.04
CA VAL A 30 35.14 -3.15 -32.29
C VAL A 30 35.38 -4.67 -32.17
N LYS A 31 34.53 -5.41 -32.91
CA LYS A 31 34.73 -6.61 -33.77
C LYS A 31 35.71 -7.72 -33.34
N THR A 32 35.23 -8.97 -33.40
CA THR A 32 35.64 -10.07 -34.34
C THR A 32 35.05 -11.43 -33.85
N THR A 33 34.24 -12.14 -34.67
CA THR A 33 34.54 -13.45 -35.34
C THR A 33 35.23 -14.47 -34.41
N GLU A 34 34.81 -15.72 -34.22
CA GLU A 34 34.38 -16.73 -35.20
C GLU A 34 34.04 -18.06 -34.46
N THR A 35 33.11 -18.82 -35.02
CA THR A 35 33.00 -20.31 -35.04
C THR A 35 33.30 -21.19 -33.80
N SER A 36 32.26 -21.89 -33.35
CA SER A 36 32.37 -23.35 -33.15
C SER A 36 31.04 -24.08 -33.40
N THR A 37 31.03 -24.72 -34.57
CA THR A 37 30.14 -25.76 -35.07
C THR A 37 29.99 -26.93 -34.09
N ARG A 38 28.76 -27.44 -33.90
CA ARG A 38 28.47 -28.89 -33.88
C ARG A 38 26.97 -29.21 -33.89
N ILE A 39 26.50 -29.51 -35.11
CA ILE A 39 25.69 -30.67 -35.53
C ILE A 39 24.49 -31.06 -34.65
N ALA A 40 23.28 -30.81 -35.15
CA ALA A 40 22.21 -31.81 -35.16
C ALA A 40 21.30 -31.59 -36.38
N LYS A 41 21.35 -32.59 -37.25
CA LYS A 41 20.60 -32.81 -38.47
C LYS A 41 19.22 -33.36 -38.10
N ALA A 42 18.14 -32.72 -38.53
CA ALA A 42 16.92 -33.39 -38.99
C ALA A 42 15.91 -32.35 -39.51
N LEU A 43 15.54 -32.52 -40.78
CA LEU A 43 14.44 -31.86 -41.43
C LEU A 43 13.14 -32.10 -40.65
N GLY A 44 12.49 -30.99 -40.29
CA GLY A 44 11.15 -30.93 -39.75
C GLY A 44 10.66 -29.51 -39.98
N SER A 45 10.18 -29.26 -41.20
CA SER A 45 9.46 -28.05 -41.55
C SER A 45 8.21 -28.02 -40.67
N ASP A 46 8.19 -27.16 -39.67
CA ASP A 46 6.99 -26.84 -38.92
C ASP A 46 6.86 -25.32 -38.95
N GLU A 47 5.90 -24.83 -39.74
CA GLU A 47 5.51 -23.42 -39.82
C GLU A 47 5.11 -22.96 -38.41
N LYS A 48 6.07 -22.37 -37.70
CA LYS A 48 5.84 -21.78 -36.39
C LYS A 48 5.20 -20.41 -36.59
N ASP A 49 3.88 -20.45 -36.73
CA ASP A 49 2.95 -19.33 -36.76
C ASP A 49 3.28 -18.29 -35.64
N PRO A 50 3.69 -17.05 -35.96
CA PRO A 50 4.11 -16.05 -34.97
C PRO A 50 2.96 -15.41 -34.17
N SER A 51 1.71 -15.86 -34.38
CA SER A 51 0.49 -15.22 -33.90
C SER A 51 0.26 -15.22 -32.37
N LYS A 52 0.87 -16.14 -31.61
CA LYS A 52 0.56 -16.29 -30.17
C LYS A 52 1.22 -15.26 -29.24
N ARG A 53 2.31 -14.60 -29.64
CA ARG A 53 3.04 -13.66 -28.75
C ARG A 53 2.41 -12.27 -28.67
N ALA A 54 1.67 -11.87 -29.72
CA ALA A 54 0.96 -10.59 -29.76
C ALA A 54 -0.37 -10.61 -28.98
N GLN A 55 -1.03 -11.76 -28.85
CA GLN A 55 -2.32 -11.87 -28.15
C GLN A 55 -2.20 -11.76 -26.61
N THR A 56 -1.07 -12.17 -26.03
CA THR A 56 -0.83 -12.08 -24.58
C THR A 56 -0.49 -10.66 -24.10
N SER A 57 0.12 -9.81 -24.95
CA SER A 57 0.42 -8.42 -24.56
C SER A 57 -0.84 -7.55 -24.61
N VAL A 58 -1.65 -7.67 -25.67
CA VAL A 58 -2.89 -6.89 -25.85
C VAL A 58 -3.92 -7.15 -24.74
N THR A 59 -3.94 -8.35 -24.16
CA THR A 59 -4.83 -8.71 -23.05
C THR A 59 -4.33 -8.15 -21.71
N SER A 60 -3.01 -8.13 -21.48
CA SER A 60 -2.39 -7.49 -20.31
C SER A 60 -2.61 -5.97 -20.32
N ASP A 61 -2.44 -5.31 -21.46
CA ASP A 61 -2.62 -3.85 -21.59
C ASP A 61 -4.08 -3.44 -21.36
N LYS A 62 -5.04 -4.23 -21.86
CA LYS A 62 -6.47 -4.01 -21.60
C LYS A 62 -6.83 -4.16 -20.12
N LEU A 63 -6.24 -5.14 -19.43
CA LEU A 63 -6.45 -5.35 -18.00
C LEU A 63 -5.86 -4.20 -17.17
N HIS A 64 -4.63 -3.80 -17.50
CA HIS A 64 -3.94 -2.68 -16.86
C HIS A 64 -4.74 -1.37 -17.04
N ASN A 65 -5.20 -1.07 -18.25
CA ASN A 65 -6.00 0.12 -18.53
C ASN A 65 -7.34 0.11 -17.78
N LYS A 66 -8.00 -1.05 -17.68
CA LYS A 66 -9.23 -1.19 -16.89
C LYS A 66 -8.98 -0.97 -15.40
N GLN A 67 -7.87 -1.46 -14.88
CA GLN A 67 -7.50 -1.27 -13.48
C GLN A 67 -7.15 0.19 -13.20
N GLN A 68 -6.39 0.84 -14.08
CA GLN A 68 -6.08 2.26 -14.00
C GLN A 68 -7.35 3.11 -14.02
N ALA A 69 -8.30 2.85 -14.92
CA ALA A 69 -9.58 3.57 -14.96
C ALA A 69 -10.39 3.39 -13.68
N ARG A 70 -10.36 2.21 -13.06
CA ARG A 70 -11.02 1.96 -11.76
C ARG A 70 -10.34 2.75 -10.65
N VAL A 71 -9.01 2.74 -10.59
CA VAL A 71 -8.23 3.52 -9.62
C VAL A 71 -8.54 5.01 -9.76
N THR A 72 -8.45 5.55 -10.97
CA THR A 72 -8.75 6.97 -11.26
C THR A 72 -10.17 7.34 -10.84
N ARG A 73 -11.17 6.52 -11.18
CA ARG A 73 -12.56 6.74 -10.75
C ARG A 73 -12.70 6.70 -9.23
N LEU A 74 -11.99 5.80 -8.55
CA LEU A 74 -11.96 5.74 -7.09
C LEU A 74 -11.33 7.00 -6.51
N CYS A 75 -10.19 7.45 -7.05
CA CYS A 75 -9.51 8.66 -6.63
C CYS A 75 -10.41 9.88 -6.74
N TYR A 76 -11.13 10.07 -7.85
CA TYR A 76 -12.09 11.17 -7.97
C TYR A 76 -13.25 11.06 -6.98
N LYS A 77 -13.79 9.86 -6.80
CA LYS A 77 -14.85 9.61 -5.81
C LYS A 77 -14.37 9.93 -4.38
N ILE A 78 -13.09 9.69 -4.10
CA ILE A 78 -12.49 9.94 -2.80
C ILE A 78 -12.13 11.41 -2.63
N LEU A 79 -11.52 12.09 -3.60
CA LEU A 79 -10.87 13.40 -3.46
C LEU A 79 -11.73 14.63 -3.86
N ASP A 80 -12.89 14.44 -4.50
CA ASP A 80 -13.70 15.52 -5.11
C ASP A 80 -12.96 16.30 -6.22
N SER A 81 -13.67 17.20 -6.91
CA SER A 81 -13.11 18.02 -7.98
C SER A 81 -12.13 19.10 -7.48
N GLU A 82 -12.28 19.57 -6.24
CA GLU A 82 -11.45 20.65 -5.65
C GLU A 82 -10.94 20.32 -4.23
N PRO A 83 -10.01 19.36 -4.08
CA PRO A 83 -9.57 18.86 -2.77
C PRO A 83 -8.92 19.93 -1.89
N ILE A 84 -8.07 20.79 -2.47
CA ILE A 84 -7.30 21.81 -1.73
C ILE A 84 -8.22 22.90 -1.17
N GLN A 85 -9.15 23.41 -1.98
CA GLN A 85 -10.08 24.43 -1.54
C GLN A 85 -11.01 23.89 -0.44
N THR A 86 -11.47 22.64 -0.60
CA THR A 86 -12.29 21.95 0.39
C THR A 86 -11.54 21.75 1.70
N PHE A 87 -10.26 21.37 1.64
CA PHE A 87 -9.40 21.24 2.81
C PHE A 87 -9.23 22.57 3.55
N ASN A 88 -8.87 23.64 2.83
CA ASN A 88 -8.64 24.96 3.45
C ASN A 88 -9.89 25.49 4.15
N LYS A 89 -11.08 25.29 3.56
CA LYS A 89 -12.37 25.70 4.15
C LYS A 89 -12.71 24.91 5.43
N ASN A 90 -12.23 23.67 5.56
CA ASN A 90 -12.62 22.75 6.63
C ASN A 90 -11.46 22.36 7.56
N TYR A 91 -10.30 23.02 7.46
CA TYR A 91 -9.05 22.62 8.10
C TYR A 91 -9.20 22.29 9.60
N ARG A 92 -9.85 23.18 10.37
CA ARG A 92 -10.02 22.98 11.82
C ARG A 92 -10.84 21.72 12.13
N GLN A 93 -11.92 21.49 11.39
CA GLN A 93 -12.74 20.30 11.54
C GLN A 93 -11.96 19.05 11.15
N ILE A 94 -11.24 19.09 10.02
CA ILE A 94 -10.40 17.98 9.54
C ILE A 94 -9.36 17.59 10.59
N VAL A 95 -8.67 18.55 11.19
CA VAL A 95 -7.68 18.29 12.24
C VAL A 95 -8.33 17.69 13.49
N SER A 96 -9.49 18.22 13.90
CA SER A 96 -10.25 17.71 15.04
C SER A 96 -10.72 16.26 14.81
N ASP A 97 -11.32 16.01 13.66
CA ASP A 97 -11.80 14.69 13.23
C ASP A 97 -10.64 13.70 13.12
N TRP A 98 -9.50 14.13 12.56
CA TRP A 98 -8.31 13.31 12.45
C TRP A 98 -7.73 12.91 13.81
N ASN A 99 -7.64 13.87 14.74
CA ASN A 99 -7.15 13.58 16.08
C ASN A 99 -8.10 12.64 16.84
N SER A 100 -9.42 12.90 16.75
CA SER A 100 -10.43 12.03 17.36
C SER A 100 -10.34 10.60 16.83
N LEU A 101 -10.23 10.46 15.50
CA LEU A 101 -10.06 9.14 14.86
C LEU A 101 -8.81 8.43 15.37
N LYS A 102 -7.65 9.12 15.39
CA LYS A 102 -6.39 8.55 15.89
C LYS A 102 -6.44 8.18 17.36
N ASP A 103 -7.12 8.96 18.18
CA ASP A 103 -7.24 8.71 19.62
C ASP A 103 -8.10 7.47 19.87
N GLU A 104 -9.20 7.30 19.12
CA GLU A 104 -10.07 6.14 19.19
C GLU A 104 -9.41 4.86 18.67
N THR A 105 -8.56 4.97 17.64
CA THR A 105 -7.86 3.84 17.01
C THR A 105 -6.43 3.65 17.55
N ARG A 106 -6.05 4.38 18.60
CA ARG A 106 -4.68 4.43 19.11
C ARG A 106 -4.19 3.04 19.51
N ILE A 107 -3.10 2.60 18.88
CA ILE A 107 -2.43 1.36 19.26
C ILE A 107 -0.99 1.65 19.65
N LEU A 108 -0.69 1.48 20.95
CA LEU A 108 0.64 1.64 21.51
C LEU A 108 1.23 0.30 21.90
N ASN A 109 2.53 0.13 21.67
CA ASN A 109 3.32 -1.01 22.16
C ASN A 109 2.65 -2.36 21.83
N LEU A 110 2.40 -2.58 20.54
CA LEU A 110 1.87 -3.85 20.04
C LEU A 110 2.93 -4.93 20.16
N ALA A 111 2.63 -5.97 20.94
CA ALA A 111 3.49 -7.13 21.07
C ALA A 111 3.19 -8.21 20.00
N SER A 112 1.97 -8.22 19.45
CA SER A 112 1.52 -9.25 18.50
C SER A 112 0.46 -8.72 17.53
N SER A 113 0.40 -9.33 16.34
CA SER A 113 -0.66 -9.14 15.35
C SER A 113 -2.03 -9.65 15.81
N SER A 114 -2.07 -10.52 16.83
CA SER A 114 -3.31 -11.03 17.43
C SER A 114 -3.88 -10.13 18.53
N ASP A 115 -3.28 -8.95 18.76
CA ASP A 115 -3.75 -8.03 19.79
C ASP A 115 -5.18 -7.54 19.47
N PRO A 116 -6.13 -7.68 20.42
CA PRO A 116 -7.54 -7.33 20.18
C PRO A 116 -7.75 -5.84 19.86
N ARG A 117 -6.79 -4.97 20.20
CA ARG A 117 -6.83 -3.55 19.85
C ARG A 117 -6.76 -3.34 18.34
N ILE A 118 -6.07 -4.21 17.59
CA ILE A 118 -6.05 -4.16 16.11
C ILE A 118 -7.45 -4.34 15.54
N ILE A 119 -8.15 -5.39 15.99
CA ILE A 119 -9.53 -5.68 15.58
C ILE A 119 -10.46 -4.52 15.94
N ARG A 120 -10.32 -3.96 17.15
CA ARG A 120 -11.10 -2.79 17.58
C ARG A 120 -10.86 -1.58 16.66
N SER A 121 -9.60 -1.27 16.34
CA SER A 121 -9.27 -0.15 15.47
C SER A 121 -9.84 -0.33 14.06
N PHE A 122 -9.76 -1.54 13.48
CA PHE A 122 -10.41 -1.82 12.20
C PHE A 122 -11.93 -1.61 12.26
N LYS A 123 -12.60 -2.05 13.32
CA LYS A 123 -14.05 -1.83 13.50
C LYS A 123 -14.42 -0.35 13.58
N ILE A 124 -13.64 0.47 14.29
CA ILE A 124 -13.86 1.92 14.39
C ILE A 124 -13.72 2.58 13.01
N ILE A 125 -12.67 2.24 12.26
CA ILE A 125 -12.47 2.75 10.90
C ILE A 125 -13.62 2.33 9.98
N ASP A 126 -14.06 1.07 10.07
CA ASP A 126 -15.16 0.54 9.26
C ASP A 126 -16.53 1.15 9.65
N LEU A 127 -16.72 1.56 10.91
CA LEU A 127 -17.88 2.37 11.33
C LEU A 127 -17.90 3.72 10.62
N VAL A 128 -16.75 4.37 10.49
CA VAL A 128 -16.64 5.64 9.78
C VAL A 128 -16.87 5.47 8.28
N LEU A 129 -16.28 4.44 7.66
CA LEU A 129 -16.38 4.19 6.22
C LEU A 129 -17.77 3.72 5.77
N CYS A 130 -18.42 2.85 6.54
CA CYS A 130 -19.78 2.36 6.26
C CYS A 130 -20.87 3.30 6.81
N GLY A 131 -20.50 4.26 7.65
CA GLY A 131 -21.42 5.16 8.31
C GLY A 131 -22.18 6.02 7.32
N ARG A 132 -23.52 5.97 7.37
CA ARG A 132 -24.41 6.76 6.50
C ARG A 132 -24.35 8.29 6.76
N ARG A 133 -23.56 8.72 7.76
CA ARG A 133 -23.44 10.12 8.23
C ARG A 133 -22.01 10.66 8.28
N GLY A 134 -21.00 9.87 7.89
CA GLY A 134 -19.62 10.38 7.83
C GLY A 134 -19.51 11.47 6.77
N SER A 135 -18.86 12.59 7.10
CA SER A 135 -18.54 13.60 6.09
C SER A 135 -17.60 12.98 5.05
N THR A 136 -17.68 13.41 3.79
CA THR A 136 -16.77 12.92 2.72
C THR A 136 -15.30 13.06 3.12
N LEU A 137 -14.97 14.12 3.86
CA LEU A 137 -13.62 14.38 4.39
C LEU A 137 -13.21 13.36 5.45
N LEU A 138 -14.07 13.08 6.42
CA LEU A 138 -13.81 12.08 7.44
C LEU A 138 -13.63 10.68 6.83
N CYS A 139 -14.40 10.35 5.78
CA CYS A 139 -14.21 9.10 5.04
C CYS A 139 -12.83 9.04 4.36
N ARG A 140 -12.30 10.15 3.83
CA ARG A 140 -10.92 10.17 3.27
C ARG A 140 -9.88 9.90 4.35
N LEU A 141 -10.01 10.57 5.49
CA LEU A 141 -9.12 10.38 6.62
C LEU A 141 -9.13 8.92 7.08
N ALA A 142 -10.32 8.32 7.19
CA ALA A 142 -10.47 6.91 7.55
C ALA A 142 -9.82 5.96 6.51
N ASN A 143 -9.91 6.27 5.21
CA ASN A 143 -9.22 5.47 4.19
C ASN A 143 -7.69 5.56 4.33
N VAL A 144 -7.14 6.76 4.57
CA VAL A 144 -5.70 6.93 4.82
C VAL A 144 -5.29 6.13 6.06
N HIS A 145 -6.05 6.27 7.14
CA HIS A 145 -5.75 5.56 8.38
C HIS A 145 -5.88 4.04 8.27
N LEU A 146 -6.80 3.56 7.44
CA LEU A 146 -6.92 2.13 7.14
C LEU A 146 -5.63 1.60 6.51
N MET A 147 -5.07 2.32 5.54
CA MET A 147 -3.82 1.94 4.88
C MET A 147 -2.63 1.98 5.85
N ASP A 148 -2.58 2.98 6.74
CA ASP A 148 -1.57 3.05 7.80
C ASP A 148 -1.67 1.85 8.75
N LEU A 149 -2.89 1.48 9.14
CA LEU A 149 -3.14 0.35 10.03
C LEU A 149 -2.75 -0.99 9.37
N PHE A 150 -3.09 -1.20 8.10
CA PHE A 150 -2.60 -2.35 7.32
C PHE A 150 -1.07 -2.41 7.33
N SER A 151 -0.39 -1.29 7.07
CA SER A 151 1.07 -1.21 7.07
C SER A 151 1.71 -1.53 8.43
N ILE A 152 1.01 -1.22 9.53
CA ILE A 152 1.46 -1.60 10.89
C ILE A 152 1.30 -3.11 11.10
N VAL A 153 0.13 -3.66 10.77
CA VAL A 153 -0.16 -5.09 10.95
C VAL A 153 0.75 -5.96 10.10
N GLU A 154 0.99 -5.58 8.84
CA GLU A 154 1.93 -6.28 7.97
C GLU A 154 3.35 -6.31 8.56
N ARG A 155 3.82 -5.19 9.13
CA ARG A 155 5.12 -5.14 9.80
C ARG A 155 5.18 -6.04 11.03
N LEU A 156 4.11 -6.10 11.83
CA LEU A 156 4.02 -7.00 12.99
C LEU A 156 4.05 -8.47 12.56
N VAL A 157 3.23 -8.85 11.57
CA VAL A 157 3.22 -10.22 11.04
C VAL A 157 4.60 -10.59 10.49
N SER A 158 5.25 -9.66 9.79
CA SER A 158 6.61 -9.87 9.27
C SER A 158 7.61 -10.11 10.40
N PHE A 159 7.51 -9.33 11.49
CA PHE A 159 8.33 -9.51 12.68
C PHE A 159 8.08 -10.87 13.35
N GLU A 160 6.82 -11.24 13.59
CA GLU A 160 6.45 -12.53 14.20
C GLU A 160 6.98 -13.72 13.39
N ARG A 161 6.90 -13.65 12.05
CA ARG A 161 7.45 -14.66 11.14
C ARG A 161 8.97 -14.76 11.25
N LYS A 162 9.67 -13.63 11.27
CA LYS A 162 11.14 -13.59 11.41
C LYS A 162 11.59 -14.16 12.76
N SER A 163 10.81 -13.93 13.82
CA SER A 163 11.05 -14.46 15.16
C SER A 163 10.59 -15.92 15.34
N GLY A 164 10.03 -16.56 14.31
CA GLY A 164 9.61 -17.97 14.35
C GLY A 164 8.26 -18.23 15.02
N HIS A 165 7.52 -17.19 15.40
CA HIS A 165 6.20 -17.32 16.05
C HIS A 165 5.09 -17.71 15.07
N VAL A 166 5.29 -17.51 13.76
CA VAL A 166 4.31 -17.83 12.71
C VAL A 166 4.97 -18.60 11.58
N VAL A 167 4.42 -19.78 11.26
CA VAL A 167 4.90 -20.62 10.15
C VAL A 167 4.49 -20.01 8.80
N ARG A 168 5.47 -19.87 7.91
CA ARG A 168 5.23 -19.35 6.55
C ARG A 168 4.50 -20.38 5.71
N LYS A 169 3.31 -20.04 5.21
CA LYS A 169 2.61 -20.84 4.19
C LYS A 169 3.00 -20.39 2.78
N PRO A 170 3.17 -21.30 1.80
CA PRO A 170 3.38 -20.93 0.41
C PRO A 170 2.27 -19.99 -0.09
N HIS A 171 2.67 -18.97 -0.86
CA HIS A 171 1.77 -17.95 -1.45
C HIS A 171 0.97 -17.08 -0.47
N TYR A 172 1.15 -17.21 0.84
CA TYR A 172 0.39 -16.49 1.85
C TYR A 172 1.28 -15.44 2.54
N ARG A 173 1.19 -14.20 2.06
CA ARG A 173 2.11 -13.10 2.45
C ARG A 173 1.60 -12.34 3.68
N ASP A 174 2.40 -11.40 4.17
CA ASP A 174 2.08 -10.59 5.35
C ASP A 174 0.77 -9.82 5.13
N ALA A 175 0.60 -9.24 3.93
CA ALA A 175 -0.64 -8.60 3.49
C ALA A 175 -1.86 -9.54 3.50
N SER A 176 -1.69 -10.83 3.17
CA SER A 176 -2.79 -11.82 3.21
C SER A 176 -3.26 -12.06 4.65
N VAL A 177 -2.32 -12.16 5.60
CA VAL A 177 -2.65 -12.28 7.03
C VAL A 177 -3.34 -11.02 7.53
N ALA A 178 -2.81 -9.84 7.19
CA ALA A 178 -3.41 -8.58 7.58
C ALA A 178 -4.83 -8.42 7.02
N LEU A 179 -5.06 -8.87 5.78
CA LEU A 179 -6.39 -8.91 5.18
C LEU A 179 -7.33 -9.85 5.93
N ASP A 180 -6.89 -11.05 6.29
CA ASP A 180 -7.73 -12.00 7.03
C ASP A 180 -8.08 -11.48 8.43
N ILE A 181 -7.13 -10.81 9.10
CA ILE A 181 -7.39 -10.10 10.37
C ILE A 181 -8.48 -9.04 10.15
N TYR A 182 -8.36 -8.23 9.10
CA TYR A 182 -9.38 -7.23 8.76
C TYR A 182 -10.74 -7.86 8.47
N MET A 183 -10.81 -8.93 7.67
CA MET A 183 -12.06 -9.63 7.35
C MET A 183 -12.72 -10.19 8.61
N SER A 184 -11.94 -10.77 9.53
CA SER A 184 -12.47 -11.26 10.81
C SER A 184 -13.06 -10.13 11.67
N ALA A 185 -12.49 -8.92 11.60
CA ALA A 185 -13.04 -7.76 12.28
C ALA A 185 -14.41 -7.33 11.72
N GLN A 186 -14.70 -7.65 10.46
CA GLN A 186 -15.98 -7.36 9.82
C GLN A 186 -17.06 -8.41 10.11
N GLU A 187 -16.68 -9.70 10.22
CA GLU A 187 -17.60 -10.82 10.46
C GLU A 187 -18.39 -10.65 11.77
N ASP A 188 -17.76 -10.09 12.81
CA ASP A 188 -18.41 -9.80 14.10
C ASP A 188 -19.57 -8.78 14.01
N ARG A 189 -19.64 -7.96 12.94
CA ARG A 189 -20.73 -6.97 12.76
C ARG A 189 -22.04 -7.65 12.38
N SER A 190 -21.98 -8.82 11.73
CA SER A 190 -23.13 -9.65 11.33
C SER A 190 -23.99 -10.10 12.50
N ASN A 191 -23.41 -10.16 13.70
CA ASN A 191 -24.07 -10.62 14.92
C ASN A 191 -24.64 -9.47 15.78
N SER A 192 -24.51 -8.21 15.34
CA SER A 192 -24.98 -7.04 16.11
C SER A 192 -26.46 -6.67 15.90
N SER A 193 -27.27 -7.55 15.29
CA SER A 193 -28.73 -7.39 15.26
C SER A 193 -29.40 -7.54 16.64
N VAL A 194 -28.63 -7.88 17.66
CA VAL A 194 -29.04 -7.93 19.05
C VAL A 194 -28.33 -6.82 19.80
N LEU A 195 -28.91 -5.61 19.79
CA LEU A 195 -28.87 -4.61 20.86
C LEU A 195 -29.66 -3.39 20.35
N ARG A 196 -30.96 -3.41 20.64
CA ARG A 196 -31.90 -2.31 20.48
C ARG A 196 -32.37 -1.89 21.86
#